data_AF-A0AAD8W3K2-F1
#
_entry.id   AF-A0AAD8W3K2-F1
#
_cell.length_a   1.000
_cell.length_b   1.000
_cell.length_c   1.000
_cell.angle_alpha   90.00
_cell.angle_beta   90.00
_cell.angle_gamma   90.00
#
_symmetry.space_group_name_H-M   'P 1'
#
loop_
_entity.id
_entity.type
_entity.pdbx_description
1 polymer ?
#
loop_
_entity_poly.entity_id
_entity_poly.type
_entity_poly.pdbx_seq_one_letter_code
_entity_poly.pdbx_strand_id
1 'polypeptide(L)'
;MTKLFDRTFAASAEDAAADAEVSERIGLLQRFVRPEHLDIPKVLHNEASWLVSRRALFSLALAADDAMDAADDANREMELQLATIETAI
;
A
#
# COMPACT_ATOMS: atom_id res chain seq x y z
N MET A 1 -7.88 11.97 -8.14
CA MET A 1 -6.75 11.71 -7.22
C MET A 1 -5.69 10.80 -7.85
N THR A 2 -6.05 9.88 -8.76
CA THR A 2 -5.09 9.01 -9.47
C THR A 2 -3.97 9.75 -10.20
N LYS A 3 -4.26 10.83 -10.95
CA LYS A 3 -3.23 11.61 -11.69
C LYS A 3 -2.21 12.36 -10.83
N LEU A 4 -2.46 12.48 -9.52
CA LEU A 4 -1.59 13.21 -8.59
C LEU A 4 -0.94 12.26 -7.58
N PHE A 5 -1.19 10.95 -7.70
CA PHE A 5 -0.82 9.96 -6.70
C PHE A 5 0.69 10.01 -6.41
N ASP A 6 1.53 9.87 -7.43
CA ASP A 6 2.99 9.86 -7.30
C ASP A 6 3.56 11.16 -6.71
N ARG A 7 2.83 12.27 -6.87
CA ARG A 7 3.24 13.59 -6.38
C ARG A 7 2.77 13.88 -4.97
N THR A 8 1.74 13.20 -4.49
CA THR A 8 1.04 13.57 -3.24
C THR A 8 0.98 12.45 -2.21
N PHE A 9 1.15 11.20 -2.62
CA PHE A 9 1.23 10.05 -1.72
C PHE A 9 2.67 9.87 -1.25
N ALA A 10 2.89 9.80 0.07
CA ALA A 10 4.21 9.71 0.70
C ALA A 10 5.24 10.72 0.11
N ALA A 11 4.76 11.92 -0.24
CA ALA A 11 5.51 12.89 -1.03
C ALA A 11 6.74 13.46 -0.29
N SER A 12 6.76 13.36 1.04
CA SER A 12 7.90 13.76 1.86
C SER A 12 8.65 12.55 2.42
N ALA A 13 9.97 12.70 2.59
CA ALA A 13 10.79 11.68 3.24
C ALA A 13 10.38 11.42 4.71
N GLU A 14 9.72 12.39 5.36
CA GLU A 14 9.17 12.24 6.70
C GLU A 14 7.98 11.27 6.71
N ASP A 15 7.09 11.36 5.72
CA ASP A 15 5.96 10.44 5.57
C ASP A 15 6.45 9.00 5.36
N ALA A 16 7.41 8.80 4.46
CA ALA A 16 7.99 7.48 4.20
C ALA A 16 8.71 6.89 5.43
N ALA A 17 9.39 7.74 6.21
CA ALA A 17 10.04 7.32 7.45
C ALA A 17 9.02 6.94 8.53
N ALA A 18 7.93 7.71 8.67
CA ALA A 18 6.86 7.42 9.61
C ALA A 18 6.14 6.11 9.26
N ASP A 19 5.86 5.86 7.98
CA ASP A 19 5.24 4.61 7.53
C ASP A 19 6.13 3.39 7.81
N ALA A 20 7.44 3.51 7.57
CA ALA A 20 8.41 2.47 7.88
C ALA A 20 8.49 2.18 9.39
N GLU A 21 8.54 3.22 10.22
CA GLU A 21 8.58 3.12 11.68
C GLU A 21 7.30 2.47 12.25
N VAL A 22 6.14 2.85 11.72
CA VAL A 22 4.84 2.24 12.09
C VAL A 22 4.80 0.77 11.66
N SER A 23 5.25 0.45 10.44
CA SER A 23 5.31 -0.93 9.93
C SER A 23 6.20 -1.83 10.80
N GLU A 24 7.38 -1.34 11.19
CA GLU A 24 8.28 -2.06 12.09
C GLU A 24 7.63 -2.32 13.45
N ARG A 25 7.06 -1.29 14.07
CA ARG A 25 6.39 -1.42 15.38
C ARG A 25 5.23 -2.40 15.33
N ILE A 26 4.34 -2.27 14.34
CA ILE A 26 3.23 -3.21 14.17
C ILE A 26 3.76 -4.63 13.94
N GLY A 27 4.83 -4.77 13.14
CA GLY A 27 5.52 -6.03 12.87
C GLY A 27 5.96 -6.77 14.14
N LEU A 28 6.50 -6.02 15.11
CA LEU A 28 6.94 -6.55 16.40
C LEU A 28 5.75 -6.84 17.33
N LEU A 29 4.83 -5.88 17.46
CA LEU A 29 3.69 -5.96 18.40
C LEU A 29 2.70 -7.07 18.04
N GLN A 30 2.41 -7.26 16.74
CA GLN A 30 1.39 -8.23 16.29
C GLN A 30 1.69 -9.68 16.71
N ARG A 31 2.94 -10.00 17.07
CA ARG A 31 3.33 -11.37 17.45
C ARG A 31 2.91 -11.75 18.88
N PHE A 32 2.61 -10.76 19.72
CA PHE A 32 2.31 -10.99 21.14
C PHE A 32 1.08 -10.24 21.66
N VAL A 33 0.54 -9.28 20.90
CA VAL A 33 -0.72 -8.63 21.25
C VAL A 33 -1.85 -9.67 21.22
N ARG A 34 -2.66 -9.70 22.28
CA ARG A 34 -3.89 -10.48 22.37
C ARG A 34 -5.06 -9.54 22.62
N PRO A 35 -6.31 -9.95 22.32
CA PRO A 35 -7.48 -9.10 22.51
C PRO A 35 -7.63 -8.55 23.94
N GLU A 36 -7.16 -9.28 24.95
CA GLU A 36 -7.22 -8.84 26.36
C GLU A 36 -6.30 -7.64 26.65
N HIS A 37 -5.21 -7.46 25.89
CA HIS A 37 -4.31 -6.32 26.07
C HIS A 37 -4.92 -5.00 25.54
N LEU A 38 -6.05 -5.08 24.82
CA LEU A 38 -6.74 -3.97 24.18
C LEU A 38 -8.15 -3.76 24.76
N ASP A 39 -8.41 -4.33 25.94
CA ASP A 39 -9.72 -4.28 26.62
C ASP A 39 -10.90 -4.79 25.77
N ILE A 40 -10.63 -5.70 24.82
CA ILE A 40 -11.67 -6.26 23.96
C ILE A 40 -12.49 -7.31 24.73
N PRO A 41 -13.81 -7.09 24.94
CA PRO A 41 -14.66 -8.04 25.65
C PRO A 41 -14.69 -9.42 24.98
N LYS A 42 -14.72 -10.48 25.78
CA LYS A 42 -14.77 -11.88 25.29
C LYS A 42 -15.96 -12.18 24.37
N VAL A 43 -17.09 -11.49 24.57
CA VAL A 43 -18.27 -11.62 23.69
C VAL A 43 -18.00 -11.14 22.26
N LEU A 44 -16.99 -10.28 22.07
CA LEU A 44 -16.56 -9.79 20.77
C LEU A 44 -15.38 -10.58 20.21
N HIS A 45 -14.83 -11.56 20.93
CA HIS A 45 -13.71 -12.34 20.43
C HIS A 45 -14.15 -13.14 19.21
N ASN A 46 -13.49 -12.87 18.08
CA ASN A 46 -13.72 -13.57 16.83
C ASN A 46 -12.68 -14.69 16.69
N GLU A 47 -13.12 -15.93 16.50
CA GLU A 47 -12.22 -17.08 16.36
C GLU A 47 -11.25 -16.94 15.17
N ALA A 48 -11.67 -16.29 14.09
CA ALA A 48 -10.86 -16.00 12.93
C ALA A 48 -10.07 -14.67 13.05
N SER A 49 -10.03 -14.04 14.24
CA SER A 49 -9.32 -12.78 14.50
C SER A 49 -9.63 -11.67 13.47
N TRP A 50 -10.88 -11.59 13.00
CA TRP A 50 -11.32 -10.64 11.96
C TRP A 50 -10.49 -10.69 10.66
N LEU A 51 -10.08 -11.89 10.24
CA LEU A 51 -9.24 -12.09 9.04
C LEU A 51 -9.77 -11.37 7.78
N VAL A 52 -11.09 -11.33 7.59
CA VAL A 52 -11.72 -10.64 6.45
C VAL A 52 -11.45 -9.13 6.50
N SER A 53 -11.61 -8.52 7.68
CA SER A 53 -11.30 -7.10 7.88
C SER A 53 -9.82 -6.83 7.66
N ARG A 54 -8.92 -7.68 8.16
CA ARG A 54 -7.47 -7.57 7.90
C ARG A 54 -7.17 -7.63 6.40
N ARG A 55 -7.77 -8.57 5.67
CA ARG A 55 -7.56 -8.71 4.21
C ARG A 55 -8.03 -7.46 3.45
N ALA A 56 -9.20 -6.94 3.79
CA ALA A 56 -9.73 -5.71 3.18
C ALA A 56 -8.80 -4.51 3.42
N LEU A 57 -8.22 -4.39 4.62
CA LEU A 57 -7.23 -3.36 4.93
C LEU A 57 -5.96 -3.49 4.07
N PHE A 58 -5.42 -4.70 3.90
CA PHE A 58 -4.27 -4.92 3.02
C PHE A 58 -4.58 -4.62 1.54
N SER A 59 -5.78 -4.97 1.09
CA SER A 59 -6.21 -4.69 -0.28
C SER A 59 -6.27 -3.19 -0.60
N LEU A 60 -6.54 -2.35 0.41
CA LEU A 60 -6.53 -0.89 0.24
C LEU A 60 -5.14 -0.35 -0.09
N ALA A 61 -4.09 -0.96 0.47
CA ALA A 61 -2.70 -0.58 0.19
C ALA A 61 -2.23 -1.06 -1.19
N LEU A 62 -2.54 -2.31 -1.56
CA LEU A 62 -2.13 -2.90 -2.84
C LEU A 62 -2.72 -2.22 -4.08
N ALA A 63 -3.97 -1.74 -3.99
CA ALA A 63 -4.60 -1.00 -5.08
C ALA A 63 -3.90 0.33 -5.43
N ALA A 64 -2.99 0.79 -4.57
CA ALA A 64 -2.20 1.99 -4.78
C ALA A 64 -0.91 1.71 -5.58
N ASP A 65 -0.21 0.60 -5.29
CA ASP A 65 1.01 0.18 -6.00
C ASP A 65 0.70 -0.38 -7.40
N ASP A 66 -0.32 -1.25 -7.54
CA ASP A 66 -0.69 -1.86 -8.84
C ASP A 66 -1.11 -0.80 -9.89
N ALA A 67 -1.64 0.33 -9.43
CA ALA A 67 -2.04 1.44 -10.32
C ALA A 67 -0.85 2.28 -10.81
N MET A 68 0.25 2.30 -10.06
CA MET A 68 1.46 3.05 -10.38
C MET A 68 2.32 2.29 -11.39
N ASP A 69 2.52 0.98 -11.19
CA ASP A 69 3.24 0.11 -12.13
C ASP A 69 2.57 0.09 -13.52
N ALA A 70 1.22 0.00 -13.57
CA ALA A 70 0.48 0.02 -14.83
C ALA A 70 0.55 1.37 -15.58
N ALA A 71 0.74 2.48 -14.86
CA ALA A 71 0.88 3.81 -15.46
C ALA A 71 2.29 4.06 -16.01
N ASP A 72 3.31 3.59 -15.30
CA ASP A 72 4.71 3.63 -15.75
C ASP A 72 4.93 2.74 -16.98
N ASP A 73 4.33 1.55 -17.01
CA ASP A 73 4.39 0.65 -18.18
C ASP A 73 3.74 1.29 -19.42
N ALA A 74 2.57 1.93 -19.26
CA ALA A 74 1.89 2.61 -20.35
C ALA A 74 2.67 3.83 -20.88
N ASN A 75 3.32 4.59 -19.99
CA ASN A 75 4.16 5.72 -20.39
C ASN A 75 5.43 5.26 -21.10
N ARG A 76 6.05 4.18 -20.63
CA ARG A 76 7.23 3.56 -21.25
C ARG A 76 6.92 2.99 -22.63
N GLU A 77 5.75 2.39 -22.81
CA GLU A 77 5.30 1.88 -24.11
C GLU A 77 5.02 3.02 -25.11
N MET A 78 4.46 4.13 -24.64
CA MET A 78 4.26 5.34 -25.44
C MET A 78 5.60 5.99 -25.87
N GLU A 79 6.60 6.04 -24.97
CA GLU A 79 7.95 6.50 -25.29
C GLU A 79 8.65 5.61 -26.32
N LEU A 80 8.50 4.28 -26.20
CA LEU A 80 9.06 3.33 -27.17
C LEU A 80 8.42 3.49 -28.56
N GLN A 81 7.12 3.74 -28.62
CA GLN A 81 6.41 4.02 -29.87
C GLN A 81 6.91 5.33 -30.51
N LEU A 82 7.12 6.39 -29.72
CA LEU A 82 7.68 7.66 -30.21
C LEU A 82 9.09 7.48 -30.77
N ALA A 83 9.96 6.79 -30.01
CA ALA A 83 11.34 6.51 -30.42
C ALA A 83 11.41 5.66 -31.70
N THR A 84 10.47 4.73 -31.88
CA THR A 84 10.35 3.90 -33.10
C THR A 84 9.93 4.74 -34.31
N ILE A 85 9.05 5.73 -34.12
CA ILE A 85 8.64 6.64 -35.18
C ILE A 85 9.78 7.60 -35.55
N GLU A 86 10.52 8.12 -34.56
CA GLU A 86 11.68 9.00 -34.78
C GLU A 86 12.85 8.30 -35.50
N THR A 87 13.00 6.98 -35.32
CA THR A 87 14.02 6.19 -36.05
C THR A 87 13.58 5.75 -37.44
N ALA A 88 12.29 5.88 -37.78
CA ALA A 88 11.72 5.51 -39.08
C ALA A 88 11.62 6.68 -40.08
N ILE A 89 11.99 7.91 -39.68
CA ILE A 89 12.02 9.13 -40.49
C ILE A 89 13.48 9.50 -40.78
#